data_AF-A0ABD2XPS9-F1
#
_entry.id   AF-A0ABD2XPS9-F1
#
_cell.length_a   1.000
_cell.length_b   1.000
_cell.length_c   1.000
_cell.angle_alpha   90.00
_cell.angle_beta   90.00
_cell.angle_gamma   90.00
#
_symmetry.space_group_name_H-M   'P 1'
#
loop_
_entity.id
_entity.type
_entity.pdbx_description
1 polymer ?
#
loop_
_entity_poly.entity_id
_entity_poly.type
_entity_poly.pdbx_seq_one_letter_code
_entity_poly.pdbx_strand_id
1 'polypeptide(L)' 'MNVASTNNNPEVIAYYYLQSLLSHKCVPSVVRSDKGTENTLIELIQIALRFHDKDSRAGYGSFLKGKSTANERIEKYWK' A
#
# COMPACT_ATOMS: atom_id res chain seq x y z
N MET A 1 16.70 -18.43 -8.23
CA MET A 1 16.69 -17.74 -6.93
C MET A 1 15.22 -17.55 -6.56
N ASN A 2 14.74 -18.32 -5.57
CA ASN A 2 13.34 -18.29 -5.13
C ASN A 2 13.08 -16.97 -4.43
N VAL A 3 12.44 -16.02 -5.12
CA VAL A 3 11.99 -14.78 -4.50
C VAL A 3 10.66 -15.06 -3.78
N ALA A 4 10.75 -14.99 -2.45
CA ALA A 4 9.70 -14.81 -1.45
C ALA A 4 8.26 -15.20 -1.85
N SER A 5 7.89 -16.46 -1.63
CA SER A 5 6.48 -16.92 -1.68
C SER A 5 5.72 -16.69 -0.37
N THR A 6 6.26 -15.89 0.56
CA THR A 6 5.73 -15.80 1.94
C THR A 6 4.73 -14.66 2.16
N ASN A 7 4.57 -13.72 1.21
CA ASN A 7 3.70 -12.55 1.40
C ASN A 7 2.53 -12.43 0.39
N ASN A 8 2.08 -13.54 -0.20
CA ASN A 8 0.97 -13.53 -1.16
C ASN A 8 -0.41 -13.54 -0.49
N ASN A 9 -0.50 -13.28 0.82
CA ASN A 9 -1.78 -13.13 1.49
C ASN A 9 -2.14 -11.64 1.62
N PRO A 10 -3.15 -11.14 0.87
CA PRO A 10 -3.58 -9.74 0.94
C PRO A 10 -3.99 -9.30 2.35
N GLU A 11 -4.48 -10.22 3.19
CA GLU A 11 -4.87 -9.92 4.57
C GLU A 11 -3.68 -9.58 5.46
N VAL A 12 -2.57 -10.33 5.31
CA VAL A 12 -1.33 -10.09 6.08
C VAL A 12 -0.74 -8.73 5.70
N ILE A 13 -0.73 -8.41 4.40
CA ILE A 13 -0.28 -7.12 3.90
C ILE A 13 -1.16 -5.99 4.45
N ALA A 14 -2.48 -6.14 4.41
CA ALA A 14 -3.41 -5.14 4.93
C ALA A 14 -3.26 -4.94 6.44
N TYR A 15 -3.00 -6.00 7.20
CA TYR A 15 -2.72 -5.93 8.62
C TYR A 15 -1.50 -5.04 8.92
N TYR A 16 -0.37 -5.28 8.24
CA TYR A 16 0.83 -4.45 8.40
C TYR A 16 0.61 -3.00 7.98
N TYR A 17 -0.19 -2.79 6.92
CA TYR A 17 -0.56 -1.45 6.49
C TYR A 17 -1.32 -0.70 7.60
N LEU A 18 -2.38 -1.30 8.15
CA LEU A 18 -3.18 -0.71 9.24
C LEU A 18 -2.35 -0.48 10.51
N GLN A 19 -1.52 -1.45 10.90
CA GLN A 19 -0.56 -1.32 12.01
C GLN A 19 0.34 -0.09 11.84
N SER A 20 0.84 0.15 10.63
CA SER A 20 1.66 1.33 10.32
C SER A 20 0.87 2.62 10.47
N LEU A 21 -0.37 2.68 9.97
CA LEU A 21 -1.23 3.86 10.14
C LEU A 21 -1.50 4.18 11.60
N LEU A 22 -1.78 3.15 12.42
CA LEU A 22 -2.01 3.30 13.86
C LEU A 22 -0.75 3.76 14.59
N SER A 23 0.41 3.21 14.23
CA SER A 23 1.70 3.56 14.84
C SER A 23 2.09 5.02 14.58
N HIS A 24 1.83 5.51 13.36
CA HIS A 24 2.14 6.89 12.97
C HIS A 24 0.98 7.87 13.21
N LYS A 25 -0.20 7.37 13.60
CA LYS A 25 -1.45 8.14 13.78
C LYS A 25 -1.76 9.06 12.60
N CYS A 26 -1.48 8.61 11.39
CA CYS A 26 -1.69 9.39 10.17
C CYS A 26 -2.20 8.52 9.03
N VAL A 27 -2.96 9.11 8.12
CA VAL A 27 -3.36 8.49 6.85
C VAL A 27 -2.55 9.14 5.73
N PRO A 28 -1.76 8.39 4.95
CA PRO A 28 -1.00 8.95 3.84
C PRO A 28 -1.94 9.56 2.80
N SER A 29 -1.52 10.63 2.12
CA SER A 29 -2.31 11.23 1.03
C SER A 29 -2.35 10.36 -0.22
N VAL A 30 -1.29 9.59 -0.43
CA VAL A 30 -1.10 8.75 -1.61
C VAL A 30 -0.36 7.49 -1.21
N VAL A 31 -0.89 6.34 -1.62
CA VAL A 31 -0.19 5.05 -1.57
C VAL A 31 0.11 4.61 -2.99
N ARG A 32 1.33 4.13 -3.24
CA ARG A 32 1.70 3.54 -4.52
C ARG A 32 1.99 2.06 -4.31
N SER A 33 1.41 1.21 -5.13
CA SER A 33 1.72 -0.21 -5.11
C SER A 33 1.99 -0.77 -6.51
N ASP A 34 2.70 -1.89 -6.52
CA ASP A 34 2.98 -2.68 -7.70
C ASP A 34 1.70 -3.30 -8.27
N LYS A 35 1.71 -3.60 -9.58
CA LYS A 35 0.63 -4.34 -10.25
C LYS A 35 0.62 -5.80 -9.77
N GLY A 36 0.08 -6.03 -8.58
CA GLY A 36 -0.20 -7.33 -8.00
C GLY A 36 -1.60 -7.37 -7.40
N THR A 37 -2.30 -8.49 -7.53
CA THR A 37 -3.64 -8.69 -6.96
C THR A 37 -3.62 -8.65 -5.43
N GLU A 38 -2.48 -8.97 -4.83
CA GLU A 38 -2.21 -8.93 -3.38
C GLU A 38 -2.46 -7.54 -2.76
N ASN A 39 -2.31 -6.47 -3.54
CA ASN A 39 -2.40 -5.10 -3.04
C ASN A 39 -3.81 -4.49 -3.18
N THR A 40 -4.78 -5.26 -3.67
CA THR A 40 -6.16 -4.81 -3.85
C THR A 40 -6.80 -4.41 -2.51
N LEU A 41 -6.45 -5.11 -1.42
CA LEU A 41 -7.01 -4.81 -0.11
C LEU A 41 -6.46 -3.48 0.45
N ILE A 42 -5.18 -3.17 0.23
CA ILE A 42 -4.61 -1.86 0.60
C ILE A 42 -5.29 -0.73 -0.18
N GLU A 43 -5.51 -0.94 -1.48
CA GLU A 43 -6.21 0.04 -2.33
C GLU A 43 -7.58 0.38 -1.76
N LEU A 44 -8.39 -0.63 -1.43
CA LEU A 44 -9.72 -0.43 -0.87
C LEU A 44 -9.67 0.28 0.50
N ILE A 45 -8.78 -0.13 1.40
CA ILE A 45 -8.61 0.51 2.71
C ILE A 45 -8.23 1.97 2.54
N GLN A 46 -7.26 2.27 1.68
CA GLN A 46 -6.77 3.62 1.47
C GLN A 46 -7.84 4.55 0.88
N ILE A 47 -8.58 4.06 -0.12
CA ILE A 47 -9.70 4.77 -0.73
C ILE A 47 -10.79 5.04 0.30
N ALA A 48 -11.13 4.03 1.13
CA ALA A 48 -12.15 4.16 2.17
C ALA A 48 -11.75 5.20 3.23
N LEU A 49 -10.51 5.15 3.72
CA LEU A 49 -10.00 6.11 4.70
C LEU A 49 -9.99 7.54 4.18
N ARG A 50 -9.73 7.74 2.88
CA ARG A 50 -9.72 9.05 2.24
C ARG A 50 -11.01 9.39 1.48
N PHE A 51 -12.09 8.64 1.65
CA PHE A 51 -13.30 8.81 0.84
C PHE A 51 -13.96 10.18 1.09
N HIS A 52 -13.91 10.68 2.32
CA HIS A 52 -14.50 11.96 2.73
C HIS A 52 -13.52 13.13 2.70
N ASP A 53 -12.26 12.90 2.29
CA ASP A 53 -11.27 13.96 2.22
C ASP A 53 -11.59 14.93 1.07
N LYS A 54 -11.19 16.20 1.23
CA LYS A 54 -11.53 17.29 0.29
C LYS A 54 -10.38 17.68 -0.63
N ASP A 55 -9.24 17.01 -0.54
CA ASP A 55 -8.09 17.29 -1.38
C ASP A 55 -8.20 16.62 -2.76
N SER A 56 -7.42 17.11 -3.72
CA SER A 56 -7.44 16.62 -5.11
C SER A 56 -7.04 15.14 -5.26
N ARG A 57 -6.53 14.50 -4.21
CA ARG A 57 -6.11 13.09 -4.20
C ARG A 57 -6.97 12.24 -3.27
N ALA A 58 -8.14 12.72 -2.84
CA ALA A 58 -9.10 11.95 -2.06
C ALA A 58 -9.66 10.75 -2.85
N GLY A 59 -10.22 9.77 -2.12
CA GLY A 59 -10.85 8.58 -2.68
C GLY A 59 -9.93 7.83 -3.66
N TYR A 60 -10.41 7.57 -4.88
CA TYR A 60 -9.66 6.83 -5.92
C TYR A 60 -8.36 7.51 -6.36
N GLY A 61 -8.20 8.82 -6.14
CA GLY A 61 -6.95 9.54 -6.42
C GLY A 61 -5.83 9.25 -5.41
N SER A 62 -6.16 8.57 -4.31
CA SER A 62 -5.23 8.29 -3.21
C SER A 62 -4.41 7.03 -3.39
N PHE A 63 -4.68 6.24 -4.44
CA PHE A 63 -3.97 5.01 -4.72
C PHE A 63 -3.44 4.99 -6.15
N LEU A 64 -2.12 4.85 -6.32
CA LEU A 64 -1.46 4.75 -7.61
C LEU A 64 -0.95 3.33 -7.86
N LYS A 65 -1.45 2.70 -8.92
CA LYS A 65 -0.90 1.45 -9.46
C LYS A 65 0.29 1.78 -10.35
N GLY A 66 1.49 1.65 -9.80
CA GLY A 66 2.74 1.92 -10.50
C GLY A 66 3.38 0.65 -11.07
N LYS A 67 4.17 0.79 -12.14
CA LYS A 67 5.11 -0.26 -12.57
C LYS A 67 6.24 -0.36 -11.53
N SER A 68 6.62 -1.58 -11.17
CA SER A 68 7.67 -1.93 -10.21
C SER A 68 9.04 -1.52 -10.70
N THR A 69 9.42 -0.28 -10.42
CA THR A 69 10.82 0.17 -10.50
C THR A 69 11.27 0.87 -9.22
N ALA A 70 10.35 1.13 -8.27
CA ALA A 70 10.67 1.80 -7.01
C ALA A 70 10.75 0.83 -5.81
N ASN A 71 10.09 -0.34 -5.88
CA ASN A 71 10.07 -1.30 -4.78
C ASN A 71 11.43 -2.02 -4.59
N GLU A 72 12.29 -2.03 -5.62
CA GLU A 72 13.68 -2.51 -5.52
C GLU A 72 14.53 -1.72 -4.49
N ARG A 73 14.16 -0.47 -4.17
CA ARG A 73 14.91 0.33 -3.17
C ARG A 73 14.59 -0.08 -1.74
N ILE A 74 13.37 -0.54 -1.44
CA ILE A 74 13.00 -0.99 -0.09
C ILE A 74 13.62 -2.35 0.20
N GLU A 75 13.68 -3.26 -0.78
CA GLU A 75 14.38 -4.55 -0.64
C GLU A 75 15.89 -4.39 -0.36
N LYS A 76 16.47 -3.25 -0.73
CA LYS A 76 17.86 -2.90 -0.41
C LYS A 76 18.06 -2.44 1.04
N TYR A 77 17.01 -2.02 1.75
CA TYR A 77 17.08 -1.60 3.15
C TYR A 77 16.95 -2.75 4.15
N TRP A 78 16.51 -3.94 3.71
CA TRP A 78 16.37 -5.14 4.55
C TRP A 78 17.51 -6.16 4.34
N LYS A 79 18.66 -5.73 3.81
CA LYS A 79 19.83 -6.57 3.58
C LYS A 79 21.00 -6.19 4.48
#